data_AF-A0A2J7R8U7-F1
#
_entry.id   AF-A0A2J7R8U7-F1
#
_cell.length_a   1.000
_cell.length_b   1.000
_cell.length_c   1.000
_cell.angle_alpha   90.00
_cell.angle_beta   90.00
_cell.angle_gamma   90.00
#
_symmetry.space_group_name_H-M   'P 1'
#
loop_
_entity.id
_entity.type
_entity.pdbx_description
1 polymer ?
#
loop_
_entity_poly.entity_id
_entity_poly.type
_entity_poly.pdbx_seq_one_letter_code
_entity_poly.pdbx_strand_id
1 'polypeptide(L)'
;MPSDSKFSRSIELSKKNMVAVSLTSLSKEEFTNFIDSFDTVLTDCDGVLWLGNTVILGSPNVIIQLQEMGKRVFYVTNNSSKTRDEIVSKCSRLGYPATRDNILSTAYLTACYLQDIVFKKKVYVVGSKGITQELDAAGIKHLDVGPDPMCSDVASLLRNEVQLDKDVGAVVVGFDEHFSFPKMVKAATYLKQPNCIFIGTNTDEILPTEFPLTVPGT
;
A
#
# COMPACT_ATOMS: atom_id res chain seq x y z
N MET A 1 18.16 -34.62 -25.47
CA MET A 1 17.71 -34.59 -24.06
C MET A 1 17.23 -33.18 -23.78
N PRO A 2 16.04 -33.00 -23.17
CA PRO A 2 15.05 -32.07 -23.70
C PRO A 2 15.24 -30.63 -23.20
N SER A 3 14.97 -29.72 -24.13
CA SER A 3 14.60 -28.33 -23.95
C SER A 3 13.28 -28.21 -23.20
N ASP A 4 13.20 -27.35 -22.19
CA ASP A 4 11.92 -26.93 -21.62
C ASP A 4 11.87 -25.41 -21.44
N SER A 5 11.38 -24.79 -22.50
CA SER A 5 10.67 -23.52 -22.51
C SER A 5 9.42 -23.62 -21.62
N LYS A 6 9.39 -22.99 -20.44
CA LYS A 6 8.15 -22.86 -19.65
C LYS A 6 8.01 -21.56 -18.86
N PHE A 7 8.42 -20.40 -19.37
CA PHE A 7 7.93 -19.13 -18.82
C PHE A 7 7.78 -18.06 -19.89
N SER A 8 6.79 -18.25 -20.77
CA SER A 8 6.12 -17.17 -21.47
C SER A 8 4.68 -17.58 -21.68
N ARG A 9 3.87 -17.40 -20.64
CA ARG A 9 2.41 -17.34 -20.82
C ARG A 9 2.07 -15.86 -20.82
N SER A 10 2.24 -15.24 -21.99
CA SER A 10 1.67 -13.94 -22.28
C SER A 10 0.18 -14.03 -21.99
N ILE A 11 -0.27 -13.44 -20.89
CA ILE A 11 -1.70 -13.23 -20.67
C ILE A 11 -2.07 -12.13 -21.66
N GLU A 12 -2.58 -12.52 -22.83
CA GLU A 12 -3.33 -11.61 -23.68
C GLU A 12 -4.59 -11.20 -22.92
N LEU A 13 -4.46 -10.19 -22.07
CA LEU A 13 -5.61 -9.43 -21.58
C LEU A 13 -6.19 -8.73 -22.81
N SER A 14 -7.19 -9.34 -23.44
CA SER A 14 -8.04 -8.67 -24.40
C SER A 14 -8.49 -7.37 -23.73
N LYS A 15 -8.00 -6.22 -24.21
CA LYS A 15 -8.43 -4.90 -23.73
C LYS A 15 -9.88 -4.70 -24.16
N LYS A 16 -10.82 -5.27 -23.40
CA LYS A 16 -12.18 -4.74 -23.38
C LYS A 16 -12.05 -3.33 -22.80
N ASN A 17 -12.30 -2.33 -23.63
CA ASN A 17 -12.51 -0.96 -23.15
C ASN A 17 -13.77 -0.98 -22.27
N MET A 18 -13.59 -1.24 -20.97
CA MET A 18 -14.64 -1.06 -19.98
C MET A 18 -14.76 0.44 -19.71
N VAL A 19 -15.83 1.02 -20.24
CA VAL A 19 -16.25 2.38 -19.87
C VAL A 19 -16.91 2.29 -18.49
N ALA A 20 -16.82 3.37 -17.71
CA ALA A 20 -17.55 3.48 -16.45
C ALA A 20 -19.04 3.18 -16.67
N VAL A 21 -19.60 2.26 -15.89
CA VAL A 21 -20.99 1.85 -15.98
C VAL A 21 -21.80 2.54 -14.89
N SER A 22 -22.77 3.36 -15.27
CA SER A 22 -23.73 3.93 -14.32
C SER A 22 -24.77 2.87 -13.97
N LEU A 23 -24.63 2.23 -12.80
CA LEU A 23 -25.55 1.17 -12.38
C LEU A 23 -27.01 1.61 -12.32
N THR A 24 -27.26 2.90 -12.07
CA THR A 24 -28.60 3.50 -12.00
C THR A 24 -29.27 3.65 -13.37
N SER A 25 -28.54 3.54 -14.47
CA SER A 25 -29.10 3.62 -15.82
C SER A 25 -29.39 2.25 -16.44
N LEU A 26 -29.04 1.16 -15.75
CA LEU A 26 -29.25 -0.19 -16.25
C LEU A 26 -30.69 -0.65 -15.98
N SER A 27 -31.26 -1.38 -16.94
CA SER A 27 -32.42 -2.22 -16.66
C SER A 27 -32.05 -3.33 -15.67
N LYS A 28 -33.07 -3.98 -15.09
CA LYS A 28 -32.86 -5.08 -14.13
C LYS A 28 -32.05 -6.25 -14.72
N GLU A 29 -32.30 -6.58 -15.99
CA GLU A 29 -31.58 -7.64 -16.70
C GLU A 29 -30.12 -7.25 -16.94
N GLU A 30 -29.88 -6.03 -17.42
CA GLU A 30 -28.53 -5.51 -17.63
C GLU A 30 -27.72 -5.43 -16.32
N PHE A 31 -28.36 -5.00 -15.23
CA PHE A 31 -27.73 -4.99 -13.90
C PHE A 31 -27.30 -6.39 -13.47
N THR A 32 -28.20 -7.37 -13.61
CA THR A 32 -27.92 -8.76 -13.23
C THR A 32 -26.77 -9.33 -14.07
N ASN A 33 -26.85 -9.17 -15.39
CA ASN A 33 -25.79 -9.59 -16.31
C ASN A 33 -24.44 -8.91 -16.01
N PHE A 34 -24.45 -7.64 -15.62
CA PHE A 34 -23.25 -6.92 -15.23
C PHE A 34 -22.65 -7.48 -13.94
N ILE A 35 -23.44 -7.62 -12.88
CA ILE A 35 -22.97 -8.18 -11.61
C ILE A 35 -22.43 -9.61 -11.82
N ASP A 36 -23.09 -10.43 -12.64
CA ASP A 36 -22.66 -11.80 -12.92
C ASP A 36 -21.45 -11.91 -13.84
N SER A 37 -21.02 -10.81 -14.47
CA SER A 37 -19.86 -10.79 -15.36
C SER A 37 -18.50 -10.84 -14.64
N PHE A 38 -18.49 -10.74 -13.31
CA PHE A 38 -17.27 -10.80 -12.49
C PHE A 38 -17.48 -11.55 -11.18
N ASP A 39 -16.43 -12.20 -10.69
CA ASP A 39 -16.44 -12.96 -9.42
C ASP A 39 -15.78 -12.20 -8.27
N THR A 40 -15.01 -11.15 -8.57
CA THR A 40 -14.13 -10.50 -7.61
C THR A 40 -14.17 -8.99 -7.75
N VAL A 41 -14.26 -8.30 -6.62
CA VAL A 41 -14.27 -6.85 -6.51
C VAL A 41 -13.04 -6.42 -5.74
N LEU A 42 -12.24 -5.56 -6.37
CA LEU A 42 -11.15 -4.82 -5.73
C LEU A 42 -11.67 -3.42 -5.48
N THR A 43 -12.00 -3.11 -4.23
CA THR A 43 -12.51 -1.78 -3.87
C THR A 43 -11.38 -0.91 -3.36
N ASP A 44 -11.29 0.31 -3.88
CA ASP A 44 -10.59 1.38 -3.20
C ASP A 44 -11.29 1.70 -1.87
N CYS A 45 -10.60 2.40 -0.97
CA CYS A 45 -10.99 2.60 0.42
C CYS A 45 -11.27 4.07 0.74
N ASP A 46 -10.23 4.90 0.79
CA ASP A 46 -10.33 6.30 1.22
C ASP A 46 -10.89 7.16 0.07
N GLY A 47 -12.06 7.78 0.29
CA GLY A 47 -12.82 8.49 -0.73
C GLY A 47 -13.85 7.63 -1.48
N VAL A 48 -13.86 6.30 -1.26
CA VAL A 48 -14.81 5.35 -1.89
C VAL A 48 -15.70 4.67 -0.85
N LEU A 49 -15.12 4.15 0.22
CA LEU A 49 -15.84 3.54 1.32
C LEU A 49 -15.99 4.49 2.51
N TRP A 50 -14.98 5.30 2.79
CA TRP A 50 -14.97 6.22 3.92
C TRP A 50 -14.13 7.45 3.63
N LEU A 51 -14.37 8.51 4.40
CA LEU A 51 -13.47 9.65 4.53
C LEU A 51 -13.04 9.75 6.00
N GLY A 52 -11.75 9.52 6.28
CA GLY A 52 -11.27 9.45 7.67
C GLY A 52 -11.95 8.32 8.45
N ASN A 53 -12.70 8.66 9.51
CA ASN A 53 -13.52 7.71 10.28
C ASN A 53 -15.02 7.77 9.95
N THR A 54 -15.40 8.51 8.91
CA THR A 54 -16.79 8.68 8.50
C THR A 54 -17.09 7.77 7.31
N VAL A 55 -18.13 6.94 7.42
CA VAL A 55 -18.58 6.10 6.31
C VAL A 55 -19.15 6.96 5.19
N ILE A 56 -18.88 6.59 3.94
CA ILE A 56 -19.65 7.09 2.81
C ILE A 56 -21.04 6.45 2.88
N LEU A 57 -22.08 7.23 2.61
CA LEU A 57 -23.45 6.77 2.84
C LEU A 57 -23.76 5.55 1.96
N GLY A 58 -24.13 4.44 2.62
CA GLY A 58 -24.55 3.20 1.97
C GLY A 58 -23.41 2.26 1.54
N SER A 59 -22.14 2.67 1.62
CA SER A 59 -21.02 1.83 1.19
C SER A 59 -20.87 0.52 1.99
N PRO A 60 -21.10 0.44 3.32
CA PRO A 60 -21.08 -0.84 4.02
C PRO A 60 -22.11 -1.83 3.47
N ASN A 61 -23.33 -1.35 3.20
CA ASN A 61 -24.42 -2.17 2.68
C ASN A 61 -24.09 -2.72 1.29
N VAL A 62 -23.45 -1.93 0.43
CA VAL A 62 -23.00 -2.39 -0.90
C VAL A 62 -22.00 -3.53 -0.77
N ILE A 63 -21.02 -3.40 0.13
CA ILE A 63 -20.00 -4.44 0.32
C ILE A 63 -20.61 -5.73 0.87
N ILE A 64 -21.52 -5.62 1.85
CA ILE A 64 -22.26 -6.77 2.39
C ILE A 64 -23.06 -7.46 1.28
N GLN A 65 -23.83 -6.71 0.49
CA GLN A 65 -24.62 -7.28 -0.61
C GLN A 65 -23.75 -7.95 -1.67
N LEU A 66 -22.60 -7.38 -2.03
CA LEU A 66 -21.67 -8.03 -2.96
C LEU A 66 -21.17 -9.38 -2.42
N GLN A 67 -20.86 -9.46 -1.13
CA GLN A 67 -20.47 -10.74 -0.51
C GLN A 67 -21.64 -11.74 -0.43
N GLU A 68 -22.85 -11.28 -0.11
CA GLU A 68 -24.08 -12.10 -0.12
C GLU A 68 -24.41 -12.64 -1.52
N MET A 69 -24.07 -11.88 -2.56
CA MET A 69 -24.13 -12.31 -3.98
C MET A 69 -22.98 -13.25 -4.39
N GLY A 70 -22.14 -13.69 -3.45
CA GLY A 70 -21.05 -14.62 -3.68
C GLY A 70 -19.79 -13.99 -4.27
N LYS A 71 -19.68 -12.65 -4.32
CA LYS A 71 -18.47 -11.98 -4.81
C LYS A 71 -17.37 -12.03 -3.76
N ARG A 72 -16.13 -12.27 -4.20
CA ARG A 72 -14.94 -12.07 -3.36
C ARG A 72 -14.61 -10.58 -3.33
N VAL A 73 -14.51 -9.98 -2.15
CA VAL A 73 -14.22 -8.54 -2.01
C VAL A 73 -12.87 -8.36 -1.35
N PHE A 74 -11.99 -7.57 -1.96
CA PHE A 74 -10.71 -7.13 -1.39
C PHE A 74 -10.71 -5.62 -1.23
N TYR A 75 -10.20 -5.17 -0.09
CA TYR A 75 -10.00 -3.77 0.26
C TYR A 75 -8.58 -3.37 -0.15
N VAL A 76 -8.48 -2.59 -1.22
CA VAL A 76 -7.22 -2.11 -1.77
C VAL A 76 -7.00 -0.68 -1.30
N THR A 77 -5.85 -0.39 -0.72
CA THR A 77 -5.57 0.96 -0.19
C THR A 77 -4.11 1.34 -0.37
N ASN A 78 -3.89 2.61 -0.73
CA ASN A 78 -2.56 3.22 -0.80
C ASN A 78 -1.94 3.49 0.58
N ASN A 79 -2.70 3.28 1.65
CA ASN A 79 -2.24 3.48 3.03
C ASN A 79 -1.16 2.45 3.40
N SER A 80 0.08 2.94 3.52
CA SER A 80 1.22 2.17 4.03
C SER A 80 1.52 2.42 5.51
N SER A 81 0.79 3.33 6.16
CA SER A 81 1.06 3.71 7.55
C SER A 81 0.40 2.79 8.57
N LYS A 82 -0.80 2.28 8.26
CA LYS A 82 -1.57 1.37 9.11
C LYS A 82 -1.21 -0.08 8.82
N THR A 83 -1.17 -0.86 9.89
CA THR A 83 -1.04 -2.32 9.83
C THR A 83 -2.34 -2.92 9.28
N ARG A 84 -2.28 -4.11 8.66
CA ARG A 84 -3.51 -4.76 8.18
C ARG A 84 -4.51 -5.03 9.30
N ASP A 85 -4.05 -5.35 10.50
CA ASP A 85 -4.92 -5.58 11.66
C ASP A 85 -5.61 -4.27 12.13
N GLU A 86 -4.93 -3.12 12.06
CA GLU A 86 -5.55 -1.81 12.28
C GLU A 86 -6.60 -1.48 11.21
N ILE A 87 -6.34 -1.83 9.94
CA ILE A 87 -7.30 -1.64 8.84
C ILE A 87 -8.53 -2.53 9.03
N VAL A 88 -8.35 -3.81 9.41
CA VAL A 88 -9.46 -4.72 9.75
C VAL A 88 -10.27 -4.17 10.92
N SER A 89 -9.60 -3.68 11.97
CA SER A 89 -10.26 -3.08 13.12
C SER A 89 -11.07 -1.83 12.74
N LYS A 90 -10.55 -1.01 11.82
CA LYS A 90 -11.29 0.12 11.23
C LYS A 90 -12.51 -0.36 10.45
N CYS A 91 -12.33 -1.35 9.57
CA CYS A 91 -13.40 -1.93 8.78
C CYS A 91 -14.55 -2.43 9.68
N SER A 92 -14.22 -3.22 10.71
CA SER A 92 -15.19 -3.73 11.68
C SER A 92 -15.97 -2.60 12.37
N ARG A 93 -15.28 -1.55 12.84
CA ARG A 93 -15.92 -0.38 13.47
C ARG A 93 -16.87 0.34 12.52
N LEU A 94 -16.54 0.39 11.24
CA LEU A 94 -17.32 1.07 10.20
C LEU A 94 -18.38 0.17 9.53
N GLY A 95 -18.54 -1.07 10.00
CA GLY A 95 -19.56 -2.01 9.50
C GLY A 95 -19.16 -2.79 8.25
N TYR A 96 -17.87 -2.86 7.92
CA TYR A 96 -17.36 -3.62 6.78
C TYR A 96 -16.87 -5.02 7.19
N PRO A 97 -17.33 -6.08 6.51
CA PRO A 97 -16.84 -7.45 6.72
C PRO A 97 -15.45 -7.65 6.07
N ALA A 98 -14.40 -7.30 6.81
CA ALA A 98 -13.02 -7.47 6.39
C ALA A 98 -12.27 -8.51 7.23
N THR A 99 -11.33 -9.20 6.59
CA THR A 99 -10.36 -10.10 7.24
C THR A 99 -8.97 -9.71 6.77
N ARG A 100 -7.92 -10.11 7.49
CA ARG A 100 -6.55 -9.76 7.10
C ARG A 100 -6.19 -10.21 5.67
N ASP A 101 -6.74 -11.34 5.23
CA ASP A 101 -6.49 -11.93 3.91
C ASP A 101 -7.10 -11.12 2.77
N ASN A 102 -8.13 -10.33 3.05
CA ASN A 102 -8.78 -9.49 2.05
C ASN A 102 -8.35 -8.02 2.08
N ILE A 103 -7.38 -7.65 2.92
CA ILE A 103 -6.75 -6.32 2.90
C ILE A 103 -5.49 -6.36 2.04
N LEU A 104 -5.48 -5.55 0.97
CA LEU A 104 -4.33 -5.32 0.10
C LEU A 104 -3.83 -3.87 0.27
N SER A 105 -3.03 -3.65 1.30
CA SER A 105 -2.35 -2.36 1.50
C SER A 105 -1.04 -2.30 0.73
N THR A 106 -0.60 -1.10 0.36
CA THR A 106 0.70 -0.90 -0.29
C THR A 106 1.89 -1.30 0.58
N ALA A 107 1.76 -1.25 1.91
CA ALA A 107 2.73 -1.85 2.83
C ALA A 107 2.87 -3.37 2.62
N TYR A 108 1.74 -4.08 2.56
CA TYR A 108 1.73 -5.53 2.31
C TYR A 108 2.27 -5.87 0.92
N LEU A 109 1.82 -5.14 -0.12
CA LEU A 109 2.28 -5.35 -1.49
C LEU A 109 3.78 -5.07 -1.65
N THR A 110 4.34 -4.12 -0.89
CA THR A 110 5.79 -3.86 -0.85
C THR A 110 6.56 -5.06 -0.32
N ALA A 111 6.08 -5.68 0.76
CA ALA A 111 6.70 -6.88 1.31
C ALA A 111 6.60 -8.07 0.34
N CYS A 112 5.43 -8.28 -0.29
CA CYS A 112 5.26 -9.30 -1.34
C CYS A 112 6.22 -9.09 -2.51
N TYR A 113 6.34 -7.85 -3.00
CA TYR A 113 7.27 -7.53 -4.09
C TYR A 113 8.72 -7.86 -3.72
N LEU A 114 9.16 -7.51 -2.52
CA LEU A 114 10.52 -7.82 -2.05
C LEU A 114 10.76 -9.32 -1.89
N GLN A 115 9.74 -10.10 -1.49
CA GLN A 115 9.81 -11.56 -1.47
C GLN A 115 9.92 -12.15 -2.89
N ASP A 116 9.13 -11.64 -3.83
CA ASP A 116 9.08 -12.11 -5.22
C ASP A 116 10.43 -11.90 -5.94
N ILE A 117 11.11 -10.79 -5.68
CA ILE A 117 12.47 -10.55 -6.21
C ILE A 117 13.57 -11.22 -5.37
N VAL A 118 13.20 -12.03 -4.37
CA VAL A 118 14.10 -12.79 -3.50
C VAL A 118 15.10 -11.88 -2.78
N PHE A 119 14.65 -10.71 -2.32
CA PHE A 119 15.49 -9.71 -1.65
C PHE A 119 16.14 -10.28 -0.37
N LYS A 120 17.44 -10.00 -0.14
CA LYS A 120 18.23 -10.58 0.96
C LYS A 120 18.88 -9.58 1.91
N LYS A 121 18.93 -8.31 1.53
CA LYS A 121 19.57 -7.24 2.29
C LYS A 121 18.61 -6.63 3.32
N LYS A 122 19.05 -5.60 4.05
CA LYS A 122 18.17 -4.80 4.90
C LYS A 122 17.43 -3.73 4.09
N VAL A 123 16.22 -3.41 4.53
CA VAL A 123 15.42 -2.28 4.04
C VAL A 123 15.59 -1.09 4.97
N TYR A 124 15.88 0.08 4.41
CA TYR A 124 15.72 1.35 5.11
C TYR A 124 14.35 1.93 4.79
N VAL A 125 13.54 2.20 5.81
CA VAL A 125 12.17 2.68 5.64
C VAL A 125 12.09 4.15 6.05
N VAL A 126 11.70 5.01 5.11
CA VAL A 126 11.15 6.34 5.40
C VAL A 126 9.64 6.17 5.39
N GLY A 127 9.04 6.01 6.56
CA GLY A 127 7.66 5.57 6.67
C GLY A 127 7.33 5.13 8.08
N SER A 128 6.22 4.40 8.20
CA SER A 128 5.63 4.04 9.48
C SER A 128 5.64 2.53 9.74
N LYS A 129 5.21 2.14 10.94
CA LYS A 129 5.16 0.74 11.40
C LYS A 129 4.36 -0.22 10.52
N GLY A 130 3.38 0.28 9.75
CA GLY A 130 2.60 -0.54 8.81
C GLY A 130 3.51 -1.27 7.80
N ILE A 131 4.54 -0.58 7.29
CA ILE A 131 5.53 -1.16 6.38
C ILE A 131 6.39 -2.19 7.11
N THR A 132 6.98 -1.82 8.24
CA THR A 132 7.94 -2.69 8.94
C THR A 132 7.29 -3.98 9.44
N GLN A 133 6.04 -3.96 9.90
CA GLN A 133 5.35 -5.18 10.32
C GLN A 133 5.09 -6.16 9.17
N GLU A 134 4.83 -5.66 7.95
CA GLU A 134 4.70 -6.54 6.78
C GLU A 134 6.07 -7.09 6.35
N LEU A 135 7.14 -6.30 6.49
CA LEU A 135 8.51 -6.80 6.28
C LEU A 135 8.89 -7.88 7.31
N ASP A 136 8.57 -7.68 8.60
CA ASP A 136 8.76 -8.67 9.66
C ASP A 136 8.00 -9.96 9.35
N ALA A 137 6.71 -9.86 8.99
CA ALA A 137 5.89 -11.00 8.61
C ALA A 137 6.45 -11.74 7.38
N ALA A 138 7.13 -11.03 6.48
CA ALA A 138 7.80 -11.58 5.31
C ALA A 138 9.21 -12.13 5.59
N GLY A 139 9.74 -11.97 6.82
CA GLY A 139 11.12 -12.34 7.18
C GLY A 139 12.19 -11.44 6.56
N ILE A 140 11.82 -10.23 6.14
CA ILE A 140 12.71 -9.24 5.52
C ILE A 140 13.25 -8.32 6.61
N LYS A 141 14.57 -8.27 6.75
CA LYS A 141 15.21 -7.40 7.74
C LYS A 141 15.07 -5.93 7.34
N HIS A 142 14.84 -5.07 8.32
CA HIS A 142 14.81 -3.63 8.13
C HIS A 142 15.52 -2.90 9.27
N LEU A 143 15.75 -1.60 9.10
CA LEU A 143 16.11 -0.70 10.20
C LEU A 143 14.83 -0.18 10.88
N ASP A 144 14.94 0.22 12.14
CA ASP A 144 13.78 0.76 12.89
C ASP A 144 13.24 2.05 12.26
N VAL A 145 11.92 2.21 12.36
CA VAL A 145 11.21 3.45 11.98
C VAL A 145 10.92 4.30 13.22
N GLY A 146 10.75 5.60 13.02
CA GLY A 146 10.43 6.54 14.08
C GLY A 146 11.00 7.94 13.83
N PRO A 147 10.99 8.79 14.87
CA PRO A 147 11.65 10.09 14.86
C PRO A 147 13.16 10.00 14.63
N ASP A 148 13.66 10.83 13.73
CA ASP A 148 15.08 11.08 13.53
C ASP A 148 15.26 12.60 13.28
N PRO A 149 14.99 13.43 14.31
CA PRO A 149 14.90 14.88 14.16
C PRO A 149 16.28 15.50 13.89
N MET A 150 16.29 16.66 13.22
CA MET A 150 17.49 17.46 13.08
C MET A 150 17.86 18.09 14.44
N CYS A 151 18.97 17.68 15.03
CA CYS A 151 19.42 18.15 16.35
C CYS A 151 20.57 19.18 16.27
N SER A 152 21.23 19.30 15.13
CA SER A 152 22.37 20.19 14.90
C SER A 152 22.29 20.89 13.55
N ASP A 153 23.31 21.65 13.17
CA ASP A 153 23.41 22.20 11.81
C ASP A 153 23.79 21.12 10.79
N VAL A 154 23.58 21.40 9.49
CA VAL A 154 23.86 20.45 8.40
C VAL A 154 25.31 19.97 8.39
N ALA A 155 26.27 20.84 8.67
CA ALA A 155 27.67 20.46 8.63
C ALA A 155 28.04 19.52 9.79
N SER A 156 27.44 19.72 10.96
CA SER A 156 27.58 18.85 12.12
C SER A 156 26.92 17.49 11.91
N LEU A 157 25.68 17.46 11.38
CA LEU A 157 24.98 16.24 10.99
C LEU A 157 25.86 15.38 10.06
N LEU A 158 26.34 15.97 8.97
CA LEU A 158 27.07 15.26 7.91
C LEU A 158 28.44 14.73 8.38
N ARG A 159 29.07 15.37 9.38
CA ARG A 159 30.37 14.93 9.90
C ARG A 159 30.25 13.84 10.96
N ASN A 160 29.25 13.90 11.82
CA ASN A 160 29.30 13.19 13.10
C ASN A 160 28.07 12.33 13.43
N GLU A 161 26.94 12.53 12.76
CA GLU A 161 25.65 11.96 13.22
C GLU A 161 25.04 10.96 12.23
N VAL A 162 25.37 11.06 10.95
CA VAL A 162 24.87 10.11 9.95
C VAL A 162 25.58 8.76 10.08
N GLN A 163 24.91 7.81 10.71
CA GLN A 163 25.34 6.41 10.77
C GLN A 163 24.58 5.59 9.71
N LEU A 164 25.35 4.82 8.92
CA LEU A 164 24.81 4.01 7.83
C LEU A 164 25.11 2.53 8.08
N ASP A 165 24.14 1.69 7.80
CA ASP A 165 24.30 0.24 7.77
C ASP A 165 24.65 -0.23 6.36
N LYS A 166 25.82 -0.86 6.21
CA LYS A 166 26.34 -1.32 4.92
C LYS A 166 25.52 -2.46 4.30
N ASP A 167 24.68 -3.13 5.09
CA ASP A 167 23.82 -4.22 4.65
C ASP A 167 22.49 -3.72 4.07
N VAL A 168 22.22 -2.41 4.07
CA VAL A 168 21.03 -1.85 3.41
C VAL A 168 21.15 -2.00 1.89
N GLY A 169 20.08 -2.50 1.27
CA GLY A 169 19.98 -2.70 -0.18
C GLY A 169 18.67 -2.24 -0.79
N ALA A 170 17.76 -1.68 0.00
CA ALA A 170 16.55 -1.06 -0.50
C ALA A 170 16.18 0.13 0.39
N VAL A 171 15.61 1.16 -0.24
CA VAL A 171 14.93 2.25 0.45
C VAL A 171 13.45 2.20 0.08
N VAL A 172 12.60 2.05 1.08
CA VAL A 172 11.14 2.11 0.93
C VAL A 172 10.67 3.47 1.47
N VAL A 173 9.91 4.20 0.67
CA VAL A 173 9.31 5.49 1.03
C VAL A 173 7.80 5.35 1.05
N GLY A 174 7.21 5.61 2.20
CA GLY A 174 5.77 5.70 2.43
C GLY A 174 5.44 6.92 3.29
N PHE A 175 4.16 7.04 3.67
CA PHE A 175 3.74 8.12 4.57
C PHE A 175 4.49 8.04 5.91
N ASP A 176 5.08 9.16 6.31
CA ASP A 176 5.95 9.30 7.46
C ASP A 176 5.66 10.59 8.22
N GLU A 177 4.96 10.49 9.36
CA GLU A 177 4.69 11.64 10.22
C GLU A 177 5.95 12.21 10.91
N HIS A 178 7.07 11.48 10.83
CA HIS A 178 8.38 11.87 11.33
C HIS A 178 9.36 12.21 10.20
N PHE A 179 8.85 12.59 9.03
CA PHE A 179 9.68 13.01 7.91
C PHE A 179 10.71 14.07 8.35
N SER A 180 11.98 13.85 8.02
CA SER A 180 13.07 14.72 8.47
C SER A 180 14.24 14.77 7.48
N PHE A 181 15.01 15.85 7.55
CA PHE A 181 16.21 16.01 6.73
C PHE A 181 17.26 14.91 6.97
N PRO A 182 17.58 14.48 8.22
CA PRO A 182 18.45 13.32 8.47
C PRO A 182 18.00 12.03 7.76
N LYS A 183 16.69 11.73 7.75
CA LYS A 183 16.15 10.56 7.03
C LYS A 183 16.38 10.67 5.54
N MET A 184 16.19 11.85 4.96
CA MET A 184 16.44 12.11 3.55
C MET A 184 17.93 11.98 3.19
N VAL A 185 18.83 12.46 4.03
CA VAL A 185 20.28 12.28 3.84
C VAL A 185 20.64 10.79 3.83
N LYS A 186 20.11 10.01 4.78
CA LYS A 186 20.33 8.54 4.84
C LYS A 186 19.76 7.85 3.60
N ALA A 187 18.50 8.10 3.26
CA ALA A 187 17.83 7.54 2.08
C ALA A 187 18.60 7.82 0.78
N ALA A 188 18.91 9.09 0.52
CA ALA A 188 19.66 9.51 -0.66
C ALA A 188 21.06 8.90 -0.70
N THR A 189 21.70 8.71 0.46
CA THR A 189 23.03 8.11 0.54
C THR A 189 23.00 6.60 0.27
N TYR A 190 22.00 5.87 0.77
CA TYR A 190 21.81 4.46 0.42
C TYR A 190 21.56 4.27 -1.08
N LEU A 191 20.71 5.11 -1.68
CA LEU A 191 20.35 5.05 -3.10
C LEU A 191 21.51 5.36 -4.06
N LYS A 192 22.63 5.93 -3.59
CA LYS A 192 23.85 6.06 -4.40
C LYS A 192 24.55 4.73 -4.66
N GLN A 193 24.25 3.68 -3.89
CA GLN A 193 24.83 2.36 -4.11
C GLN A 193 24.20 1.72 -5.37
N PRO A 194 24.99 1.21 -6.34
CA PRO A 194 24.47 0.74 -7.63
C PRO A 194 23.36 -0.31 -7.58
N ASN A 195 23.30 -1.09 -6.50
CA ASN A 195 22.34 -2.19 -6.33
C ASN A 195 21.28 -1.89 -5.24
N CYS A 196 21.15 -0.63 -4.81
CA CYS A 196 20.10 -0.23 -3.87
C CYS A 196 18.81 0.08 -4.63
N ILE A 197 17.74 -0.63 -4.31
CA ILE A 197 16.44 -0.46 -4.97
C ILE A 197 15.65 0.64 -4.27
N PHE A 198 14.96 1.48 -5.04
CA PHE A 198 13.98 2.45 -4.53
C PHE A 198 12.57 1.92 -4.71
N ILE A 199 11.74 2.01 -3.68
CA ILE A 199 10.33 1.63 -3.72
C ILE A 199 9.50 2.74 -3.07
N GLY A 200 8.62 3.38 -3.83
CA GLY A 200 7.56 4.24 -3.28
C GLY A 200 6.31 3.40 -3.03
N THR A 201 5.68 3.52 -1.86
CA THR A 201 4.47 2.74 -1.56
C THR A 201 3.26 3.24 -2.35
N ASN A 202 3.21 4.53 -2.69
CA ASN A 202 2.25 5.17 -3.58
C ASN A 202 2.83 6.53 -4.03
N THR A 203 2.09 7.29 -4.83
CA THR A 203 2.50 8.62 -5.31
C THR A 203 1.42 9.67 -5.04
N ASP A 204 0.63 9.48 -3.99
CA ASP A 204 -0.46 10.39 -3.65
C ASP A 204 0.14 11.66 -3.03
N GLU A 205 -0.13 12.82 -3.62
CA GLU A 205 0.43 14.10 -3.14
C GLU A 205 -0.21 14.59 -1.83
N ILE A 206 -1.44 14.15 -1.55
CA ILE A 206 -2.26 14.60 -0.42
C ILE A 206 -2.89 13.39 0.28
N LEU A 207 -2.80 13.36 1.61
CA LEU A 207 -3.57 12.45 2.43
C LEU A 207 -4.97 13.05 2.69
N PRO A 208 -6.07 12.39 2.27
CA PRO A 208 -7.42 12.88 2.53
C PRO A 208 -7.72 12.95 4.03
N THR A 209 -8.36 14.04 4.45
CA THR A 209 -8.67 14.33 5.86
C THR A 209 -10.03 15.02 5.99
N GLU A 210 -10.70 14.81 7.12
CA GLU A 210 -11.93 15.51 7.50
C GLU A 210 -11.68 16.93 8.03
N PHE A 211 -10.42 17.26 8.32
CA PHE A 211 -10.01 18.59 8.78
C PHE A 211 -9.78 19.55 7.61
N PRO A 212 -9.97 20.87 7.79
CA PRO A 212 -9.72 21.88 6.76
C PRO A 212 -8.21 22.19 6.62
N LEU A 213 -7.38 21.15 6.58
CA LEU A 213 -5.91 21.23 6.50
C LEU A 213 -5.42 20.35 5.36
N THR A 214 -4.36 20.78 4.68
CA THR A 214 -3.67 19.95 3.69
C THR A 214 -2.58 19.14 4.38
N VAL A 215 -2.70 17.82 4.34
CA VAL A 215 -1.68 16.90 4.84
C VAL A 215 -0.91 16.35 3.64
N PRO A 216 0.41 16.56 3.55
CA PRO A 216 1.22 15.98 2.48
C PRO A 216 1.10 14.45 2.46
N GLY A 217 1.02 13.88 1.27
CA GLY A 217 1.01 12.43 1.08
C GLY A 217 2.43 11.83 1.07
N THR A 218 2.66 10.85 0.18
CA THR A 218 3.94 10.11 0.08
C THR A 218 4.81 10.65 -1.05
#